data_AF-A0A497DCL7-F1
#
_entry.id   AF-A0A497DCL7-F1
#
_cell.length_a   1.000
_cell.length_b   1.000
_cell.length_c   1.000
_cell.angle_alpha   90.00
_cell.angle_beta   90.00
_cell.angle_gamma   90.00
#
_symmetry.space_group_name_H-M   'P 1'
#
loop_
_entity.id
_entity.type
_entity.pdbx_description
1 polymer ?
#
loop_
_entity_poly.entity_id
_entity_poly.type
_entity_poly.pdbx_seq_one_letter_code
_entity_poly.pdbx_strand_id
1 'polypeptide(L)'
;MLQTDIRELNERIEKESKFVDLIHLEMNKVIIGQKHMTESLLIGLLADGHILLEGVPGLAKTLAINSLANVIDAKFSRIQFTPDLLPADLIGTLIYSQKKEEFVIKKGPLFANFILADEINRSPAKVQSALLEAMQERQVTIGETTFPLDEPFLVMATQNPIEQEGTYPLPEAQVDRFMLKVVINYPKKEEEKLILRQNITSTRAVTNKVLHPKDILKAREIVRQVYLDEKIENYITDIVFASRYPSEFHLSQFENMISYGASPRASINLALAAKAYAFLKRRGYVIPEDIRAVAYDVMRHRIGLTYEAEAENVTSEDI
;
A
#
# COMPACT_ATOMS: atom_id res chain seq x y z
N MET A 1 12.17 -1.26 -34.38
CA MET A 1 10.87 -0.77 -33.89
C MET A 1 10.87 -0.62 -32.36
N LEU A 2 11.22 -1.64 -31.56
CA LEU A 2 11.25 -1.56 -30.08
C LEU A 2 12.10 -0.40 -29.48
N GLN A 3 13.30 -0.13 -30.02
CA GLN A 3 14.15 0.96 -29.49
C GLN A 3 13.59 2.37 -29.72
N THR A 4 12.80 2.57 -30.79
CA THR A 4 12.18 3.87 -31.10
C THR A 4 11.00 4.13 -30.15
N ASP A 5 10.27 3.07 -29.79
CA ASP A 5 9.13 3.07 -28.88
C ASP A 5 9.55 3.40 -27.43
N ILE A 6 10.67 2.84 -26.95
CA ILE A 6 11.18 3.11 -25.59
C ILE A 6 11.67 4.56 -25.43
N ARG A 7 12.26 5.16 -26.46
CA ARG A 7 12.70 6.57 -26.41
C ARG A 7 11.51 7.52 -26.30
N GLU A 8 10.49 7.31 -27.13
CA GLU A 8 9.25 8.09 -27.09
C GLU A 8 8.53 7.92 -25.74
N LEU A 9 8.49 6.69 -25.22
CA LEU A 9 7.92 6.40 -23.91
C LEU A 9 8.71 7.09 -22.77
N ASN A 10 10.05 7.12 -22.84
CA ASN A 10 10.87 7.84 -21.87
C ASN A 10 10.58 9.35 -21.89
N GLU A 11 10.49 9.98 -23.06
CA GLU A 11 10.16 11.40 -23.18
C GLU A 11 8.77 11.72 -22.61
N ARG A 12 7.80 10.84 -22.91
CA ARG A 12 6.44 10.95 -22.35
C ARG A 12 6.45 10.81 -20.83
N ILE A 13 7.14 9.82 -20.29
CA ILE A 13 7.25 9.59 -18.84
C ILE A 13 7.98 10.73 -18.16
N GLU A 14 9.05 11.27 -18.75
CA GLU A 14 9.77 12.41 -18.18
C GLU A 14 8.88 13.65 -18.09
N LYS A 15 8.03 13.89 -19.10
CA LYS A 15 7.06 14.99 -19.08
C LYS A 15 5.97 14.78 -18.03
N GLU A 16 5.39 13.58 -18.00
CA GLU A 16 4.23 13.26 -17.16
C GLU A 16 4.62 12.97 -15.70
N SER A 17 5.86 12.56 -15.41
CA SER A 17 6.36 12.34 -14.04
C SER A 17 6.78 13.63 -13.33
N LYS A 18 6.75 14.81 -13.98
CA LYS A 18 7.15 16.08 -13.35
C LYS A 18 6.36 16.42 -12.09
N PHE A 19 5.10 15.96 -11.99
CA PHE A 19 4.32 16.18 -10.78
C PHE A 19 4.85 15.40 -9.57
N VAL A 20 5.61 14.32 -9.78
CA VAL A 20 6.19 13.51 -8.71
C VAL A 20 7.14 14.37 -7.86
N ASP A 21 7.91 15.27 -8.48
CA ASP A 21 8.75 16.22 -7.76
C ASP A 21 7.93 17.16 -6.89
N LEU A 22 6.79 17.63 -7.40
CA LEU A 22 5.88 18.50 -6.64
C LEU A 22 5.29 17.75 -5.44
N ILE A 23 4.87 16.50 -5.63
CA ILE A 23 4.41 15.66 -4.52
C ILE A 23 5.51 15.50 -3.47
N HIS A 24 6.72 15.11 -3.88
CA HIS A 24 7.83 14.96 -2.94
C HIS A 24 8.17 16.27 -2.22
N LEU A 25 8.16 17.39 -2.92
CA LEU A 25 8.42 18.71 -2.33
C LEU A 25 7.35 19.07 -1.29
N GLU A 26 6.07 18.83 -1.56
CA GLU A 26 4.99 19.07 -0.60
C GLU A 26 5.07 18.09 0.59
N MET A 27 5.28 16.81 0.33
CA MET A 27 5.38 15.78 1.37
C MET A 27 6.56 16.02 2.32
N ASN A 28 7.71 16.42 1.80
CA ASN A 28 8.92 16.69 2.60
C ASN A 28 8.80 17.91 3.53
N LYS A 29 7.79 18.79 3.34
CA LYS A 29 7.51 19.87 4.29
C LYS A 29 6.98 19.35 5.62
N VAL A 30 6.29 18.21 5.59
CA VAL A 30 5.51 17.69 6.71
C VAL A 30 6.08 16.37 7.23
N ILE A 31 6.69 15.57 6.35
CA ILE A 31 7.23 14.26 6.66
C ILE A 31 8.75 14.32 6.68
N ILE A 32 9.34 13.95 7.82
CA ILE A 32 10.79 13.95 8.04
C ILE A 32 11.28 12.51 8.18
N GLY A 33 12.35 12.15 7.47
CA GLY A 33 13.04 10.86 7.63
C GLY A 33 12.30 9.63 7.09
N GLN A 34 11.08 9.78 6.57
CA GLN A 34 10.23 8.67 6.14
C GLN A 34 10.12 8.57 4.61
N LYS A 35 11.28 8.55 3.94
CA LYS A 35 11.34 8.47 2.48
C LYS A 35 10.74 7.16 1.96
N HIS A 36 11.08 6.03 2.58
CA HIS A 36 10.56 4.71 2.20
C HIS A 36 9.03 4.67 2.24
N MET A 37 8.42 5.08 3.35
CA MET A 37 6.96 5.17 3.49
C MET A 37 6.31 6.03 2.39
N THR A 38 6.93 7.19 2.10
CA THR A 38 6.39 8.10 1.07
C THR A 38 6.51 7.50 -0.33
N GLU A 39 7.64 6.87 -0.66
CA GLU A 39 7.82 6.15 -1.93
C GLU A 39 6.83 4.98 -2.04
N SER A 40 6.67 4.14 -1.01
CA SER A 40 5.72 3.01 -1.01
C SER A 40 4.26 3.48 -1.16
N LEU A 41 3.88 4.61 -0.55
CA LEU A 41 2.57 5.25 -0.75
C LEU A 41 2.34 5.63 -2.22
N LEU A 42 3.34 6.23 -2.87
CA LEU A 42 3.25 6.58 -4.28
C LEU A 42 3.21 5.35 -5.19
N ILE A 43 3.98 4.32 -4.87
CA ILE A 43 3.95 3.04 -5.58
C ILE A 43 2.54 2.42 -5.48
N GLY A 44 1.98 2.28 -4.28
CA GLY A 44 0.63 1.75 -4.09
C GLY A 44 -0.42 2.59 -4.83
N LEU A 45 -0.31 3.92 -4.77
CA LEU A 45 -1.20 4.82 -5.49
C LEU A 45 -1.10 4.65 -7.01
N LEU A 46 0.10 4.59 -7.59
CA LEU A 46 0.34 4.50 -9.04
C LEU A 46 0.15 3.09 -9.61
N ALA A 47 0.30 2.06 -8.79
CA ALA A 47 0.11 0.67 -9.17
C ALA A 47 -1.32 0.15 -8.88
N ASP A 48 -2.18 1.00 -8.29
CA ASP A 48 -3.51 0.62 -7.78
C ASP A 48 -3.49 -0.51 -6.73
N GLY A 49 -2.45 -0.51 -5.90
CA GLY A 49 -2.25 -1.46 -4.82
C GLY A 49 -2.51 -0.89 -3.44
N HIS A 50 -2.94 -1.74 -2.52
CA HIS A 50 -3.10 -1.40 -1.11
C HIS A 50 -1.86 -1.71 -0.29
N ILE A 51 -1.73 -1.03 0.84
CA ILE A 51 -0.54 -1.10 1.68
C ILE A 51 -0.92 -1.56 3.08
N LEU A 52 -0.22 -2.57 3.58
CA LEU A 52 -0.20 -2.95 4.97
C LEU A 52 1.05 -2.35 5.60
N LEU A 53 0.88 -1.51 6.60
CA LEU A 53 1.97 -0.78 7.24
C LEU A 53 2.15 -1.31 8.66
N GLU A 54 3.29 -1.94 8.88
CA GLU A 54 3.69 -2.42 10.20
C GLU A 54 4.70 -1.43 10.81
N GLY A 55 4.48 -1.08 12.07
CA GLY A 55 5.43 -0.25 12.80
C GLY A 55 4.84 0.28 14.08
N VAL A 56 5.70 0.87 14.90
CA VAL A 56 5.32 1.42 16.20
C VAL A 56 4.45 2.70 16.07
N PRO A 57 3.69 3.04 17.12
CA PRO A 57 2.95 4.30 17.18
C PRO A 57 3.84 5.54 17.02
N GLY A 58 3.27 6.65 16.54
CA GLY A 58 3.96 7.94 16.49
C GLY A 58 4.84 8.19 15.26
N LEU A 59 4.91 7.26 14.30
CA LEU A 59 5.76 7.39 13.10
C LEU A 59 5.13 8.20 11.96
N ALA A 60 4.31 9.20 12.27
CA ALA A 60 3.67 10.09 11.28
C ALA A 60 2.86 9.37 10.17
N LYS A 61 2.41 8.13 10.38
CA LYS A 61 1.65 7.32 9.41
C LYS A 61 0.39 8.05 8.93
N THR A 62 -0.42 8.50 9.88
CA THR A 62 -1.63 9.30 9.60
C THR A 62 -1.32 10.59 8.88
N LEU A 63 -0.22 11.25 9.26
CA LEU A 63 0.22 12.49 8.65
C LEU A 63 0.63 12.26 7.19
N ALA A 64 1.31 11.15 6.86
CA ALA A 64 1.76 10.84 5.52
C ALA A 64 0.60 10.62 4.55
N ILE A 65 -0.33 9.71 4.87
CA ILE A 65 -1.47 9.45 3.98
C ILE A 65 -2.41 10.66 3.86
N ASN A 66 -2.65 11.39 4.95
CA ASN A 66 -3.49 12.59 4.90
C ASN A 66 -2.82 13.72 4.10
N SER A 67 -1.49 13.89 4.24
CA SER A 67 -0.74 14.87 3.46
C SER A 67 -0.81 14.54 1.97
N LEU A 68 -0.65 13.26 1.60
CA LEU A 68 -0.75 12.81 0.21
C LEU A 68 -2.17 13.04 -0.35
N ALA A 69 -3.21 12.72 0.42
CA ALA A 69 -4.59 12.98 0.03
C ALA A 69 -4.84 14.48 -0.20
N ASN A 70 -4.32 15.35 0.67
CA ASN A 70 -4.44 16.80 0.50
C ASN A 70 -3.67 17.30 -0.73
N VAL A 71 -2.45 16.81 -0.96
CA VAL A 71 -1.63 17.16 -2.15
C VAL A 71 -2.37 16.87 -3.46
N ILE A 72 -3.21 15.83 -3.49
CA ILE A 72 -3.98 15.38 -4.66
C ILE A 72 -5.44 15.87 -4.62
N ASP A 73 -5.82 16.74 -3.68
CA ASP A 73 -7.21 17.22 -3.52
C ASP A 73 -8.24 16.08 -3.47
N ALA A 74 -7.90 15.04 -2.72
CA ALA A 74 -8.66 13.79 -2.64
C ALA A 74 -9.29 13.63 -1.25
N LYS A 75 -10.41 12.89 -1.18
CA LYS A 75 -11.08 12.64 0.10
C LYS A 75 -10.25 11.69 0.95
N PHE A 76 -10.03 12.07 2.20
CA PHE A 76 -9.37 11.23 3.20
C PHE A 76 -10.39 10.77 4.26
N SER A 77 -10.28 9.51 4.68
CA SER A 77 -11.07 8.93 5.74
C SER A 77 -10.17 8.10 6.65
N ARG A 78 -10.24 8.35 7.96
CA ARG A 78 -9.55 7.56 8.99
C ARG A 78 -10.59 6.71 9.71
N ILE A 79 -10.33 5.41 9.75
CA ILE A 79 -11.15 4.41 10.42
C ILE A 79 -10.26 3.75 11.47
N GLN A 80 -10.62 3.90 12.73
CA GLN A 80 -9.99 3.18 13.83
C GLN A 80 -10.69 1.82 13.96
N PHE A 81 -9.94 0.73 13.83
CA PHE A 81 -10.48 -0.60 14.04
C PHE A 81 -10.53 -0.89 15.54
N THR A 82 -11.73 -1.21 16.02
CA THR A 82 -12.00 -1.55 17.42
C THR A 82 -12.77 -2.87 17.52
N PRO A 83 -12.77 -3.54 18.69
CA PRO A 83 -13.44 -4.84 18.85
C PRO A 83 -14.95 -4.80 18.62
N ASP A 84 -15.57 -3.64 18.82
CA ASP A 84 -17.02 -3.39 18.69
C ASP A 84 -17.45 -2.91 17.31
N LEU A 85 -16.49 -2.63 16.41
CA LEU A 85 -16.78 -2.15 15.06
C LEU A 85 -17.57 -3.19 14.27
N LEU A 86 -18.60 -2.76 13.53
CA LEU A 86 -19.39 -3.64 12.68
C LEU A 86 -19.08 -3.39 11.19
N PRO A 87 -19.28 -4.39 10.30
CA PRO A 87 -19.13 -4.18 8.86
C PRO A 87 -19.95 -3.00 8.30
N ALA A 88 -21.15 -2.80 8.84
CA ALA A 88 -22.04 -1.69 8.45
C ALA A 88 -21.45 -0.31 8.78
N ASP A 89 -20.58 -0.21 9.79
CA ASP A 89 -19.91 1.04 10.15
C ASP A 89 -18.83 1.44 9.13
N LEU A 90 -18.34 0.49 8.32
CA LEU A 90 -17.39 0.75 7.23
C LEU A 90 -18.11 1.03 5.92
N ILE A 91 -19.07 0.16 5.58
CA ILE A 91 -19.76 0.17 4.29
C ILE A 91 -20.83 1.27 4.27
N GLY A 92 -21.60 1.42 5.35
CA GLY A 92 -22.77 2.28 5.41
C GLY A 92 -24.02 1.50 5.81
N THR A 93 -25.08 2.24 6.10
CA THR A 93 -26.33 1.68 6.61
C THR A 93 -27.56 2.41 6.06
N LEU A 94 -28.73 1.79 6.19
CA LEU A 94 -30.02 2.41 5.94
C LEU A 94 -30.49 3.10 7.22
N ILE A 95 -30.71 4.41 7.16
CA ILE A 95 -31.26 5.19 8.27
C ILE A 95 -32.69 5.62 7.93
N TYR A 96 -33.60 5.54 8.89
CA TYR A 96 -34.95 6.06 8.69
C TYR A 96 -34.94 7.60 8.76
N SER A 97 -35.32 8.26 7.66
CA SER A 97 -35.43 9.71 7.61
C SER A 97 -36.84 10.15 7.99
N GLN A 98 -37.01 10.67 9.20
CA GLN A 98 -38.32 11.20 9.64
C GLN A 98 -38.87 12.31 8.73
N LYS A 99 -37.98 13.08 8.08
CA LYS A 99 -38.39 14.16 7.16
C LYS A 99 -39.01 13.65 5.86
N LYS A 100 -38.62 12.44 5.44
CA LYS A 100 -39.05 11.83 4.18
C LYS A 100 -39.94 10.61 4.37
N GLU A 101 -40.09 10.16 5.62
CA GLU A 101 -40.79 8.93 5.99
C GLU A 101 -40.28 7.69 5.21
N GLU A 102 -39.00 7.69 4.83
CA GLU A 102 -38.35 6.64 4.04
C GLU A 102 -37.00 6.23 4.64
N PHE A 103 -36.55 5.00 4.35
CA PHE A 103 -35.18 4.59 4.63
C PHE A 103 -34.24 5.19 3.59
N VAL A 104 -33.29 6.01 4.03
CA VAL A 104 -32.26 6.63 3.19
C VAL A 104 -30.90 6.00 3.43
N ILE A 105 -30.12 5.89 2.37
CA ILE A 105 -28.77 5.31 2.43
C ILE A 105 -27.80 6.34 3.02
N LYS A 106 -27.13 5.94 4.09
CA LYS A 106 -25.99 6.66 4.66
C LYS A 106 -24.71 5.93 4.30
N LYS A 107 -23.97 6.49 3.35
CA LYS A 107 -22.65 5.99 2.92
C LYS A 107 -21.67 5.99 4.10
N GLY A 108 -20.93 4.89 4.24
CA GLY A 108 -19.91 4.73 5.26
C GLY A 108 -18.59 5.43 4.94
N PRO A 109 -17.60 5.35 5.84
CA PRO A 109 -16.30 5.97 5.70
C PRO A 109 -15.44 5.39 4.56
N LEU A 110 -15.81 4.25 3.96
CA LEU A 110 -15.12 3.71 2.78
C LEU A 110 -15.35 4.55 1.50
N PHE A 111 -16.35 5.44 1.46
CA PHE A 111 -16.59 6.35 0.34
C PHE A 111 -15.65 7.56 0.38
N ALA A 112 -14.35 7.29 0.27
CA ALA A 112 -13.28 8.27 0.15
C ALA A 112 -12.16 7.70 -0.72
N ASN A 113 -11.25 8.55 -1.19
CA ASN A 113 -10.14 8.14 -2.04
C ASN A 113 -9.00 7.48 -1.26
N PHE A 114 -8.72 7.98 -0.06
CA PHE A 114 -7.66 7.49 0.81
C PHE A 114 -8.26 7.03 2.13
N ILE A 115 -8.10 5.75 2.43
CA ILE A 115 -8.55 5.12 3.67
C ILE A 115 -7.34 4.79 4.52
N LEU A 116 -7.28 5.35 5.72
CA LEU A 116 -6.41 4.85 6.79
C LEU A 116 -7.23 3.89 7.66
N ALA A 117 -6.92 2.59 7.59
CA ALA A 117 -7.49 1.57 8.45
C ALA A 117 -6.52 1.29 9.61
N ASP A 118 -6.66 2.03 10.71
CA ASP A 118 -5.74 1.99 11.83
C ASP A 118 -6.01 0.76 12.70
N GLU A 119 -4.97 -0.02 13.01
CA GLU A 119 -5.00 -1.20 13.88
C GLU A 119 -6.00 -2.26 13.41
N ILE A 120 -5.93 -2.63 12.12
CA ILE A 120 -6.85 -3.58 11.48
C ILE A 120 -7.00 -4.91 12.24
N ASN A 121 -5.95 -5.31 12.97
CA ASN A 121 -5.92 -6.49 13.81
C ASN A 121 -6.71 -6.35 15.12
N ARG A 122 -7.36 -5.22 15.43
CA ARG A 122 -8.18 -5.05 16.65
C ARG A 122 -9.68 -5.31 16.45
N SER A 123 -10.14 -5.46 15.21
CA SER A 123 -11.54 -5.81 14.93
C SER A 123 -11.71 -7.28 14.55
N PRO A 124 -12.91 -7.85 14.76
CA PRO A 124 -13.22 -9.21 14.35
C PRO A 124 -13.01 -9.46 12.86
N ALA A 125 -12.74 -10.72 12.50
CA ALA A 125 -12.50 -11.15 11.11
C ALA A 125 -13.60 -10.74 10.12
N LYS A 126 -14.86 -10.61 10.56
CA LYS A 126 -15.98 -10.16 9.70
C LYS A 126 -15.79 -8.70 9.22
N VAL A 127 -15.25 -7.84 10.08
CA VAL A 127 -14.98 -6.43 9.77
C VAL A 127 -13.79 -6.33 8.83
N GLN A 128 -12.73 -7.11 9.10
CA GLN A 128 -11.55 -7.20 8.24
C GLN A 128 -11.95 -7.66 6.83
N SER A 129 -12.78 -8.71 6.72
CA SER A 129 -13.31 -9.20 5.44
C SER A 129 -14.09 -8.13 4.69
N ALA A 130 -14.91 -7.31 5.35
CA ALA A 130 -15.67 -6.25 4.71
C ALA A 130 -14.76 -5.18 4.07
N LEU A 131 -13.67 -4.79 4.73
CA LEU A 131 -12.67 -3.90 4.14
C LEU A 131 -11.97 -4.56 2.95
N LEU A 132 -11.58 -5.83 3.09
CA LEU A 132 -10.85 -6.58 2.05
C LEU A 132 -11.71 -6.87 0.81
N GLU A 133 -13.01 -7.06 1.00
CA GLU A 133 -13.99 -7.16 -0.08
C GLU A 133 -14.08 -5.83 -0.84
N ALA A 134 -14.24 -4.70 -0.13
CA ALA A 134 -14.22 -3.38 -0.75
C ALA A 134 -12.91 -3.08 -1.51
N MET A 135 -11.78 -3.55 -0.96
CA MET A 135 -10.47 -3.50 -1.62
C MET A 135 -10.42 -4.32 -2.91
N GLN A 136 -11.06 -5.49 -2.97
CA GLN A 136 -10.99 -6.35 -4.15
C GLN A 136 -12.02 -5.98 -5.21
N GLU A 137 -13.26 -5.68 -4.79
CA GLU A 137 -14.41 -5.47 -5.67
C GLU A 137 -14.58 -4.02 -6.11
N ARG A 138 -13.92 -3.06 -5.43
CA ARG A 138 -14.03 -1.60 -5.72
C ARG A 138 -15.46 -1.05 -5.62
N GLN A 139 -16.34 -1.78 -4.95
CA GLN A 139 -17.73 -1.43 -4.74
C GLN A 139 -18.21 -2.01 -3.41
N VAL A 140 -19.30 -1.47 -2.89
CA VAL A 140 -19.96 -1.98 -1.68
C VAL A 140 -21.48 -2.00 -1.87
N THR A 141 -22.15 -2.98 -1.26
CA THR A 141 -23.60 -3.10 -1.32
C THR A 141 -24.22 -2.67 0.01
N ILE A 142 -25.16 -1.72 -0.03
CA ILE A 142 -25.91 -1.24 1.13
C ILE A 142 -27.39 -1.55 0.89
N GLY A 143 -27.95 -2.44 1.71
CA GLY A 143 -29.28 -2.99 1.44
C GLY A 143 -29.28 -3.76 0.12
N GLU A 144 -30.08 -3.31 -0.84
CA GLU A 144 -30.19 -3.95 -2.17
C GLU A 144 -29.42 -3.21 -3.27
N THR A 145 -28.79 -2.07 -2.96
CA THR A 145 -28.11 -1.23 -3.96
C THR A 145 -26.60 -1.31 -3.83
N THR A 146 -25.93 -1.59 -4.94
CA THR A 146 -24.47 -1.59 -5.04
C THR A 146 -23.96 -0.21 -5.48
N PHE A 147 -22.90 0.25 -4.83
CA PHE A 147 -22.29 1.55 -5.08
C PHE A 147 -20.80 1.38 -5.39
N PRO A 148 -20.29 1.96 -6.49
CA PRO A 148 -18.86 2.02 -6.73
C PRO A 148 -18.19 2.95 -5.69
N LEU A 149 -16.94 2.63 -5.36
CA LEU A 149 -16.09 3.47 -4.52
C LEU A 149 -15.45 4.60 -5.34
N ASP A 150 -15.00 5.65 -4.66
CA ASP A 150 -14.37 6.81 -5.31
C ASP A 150 -12.97 6.44 -5.84
N GLU A 151 -12.63 6.83 -7.07
CA GLU A 151 -11.31 6.59 -7.67
C GLU A 151 -10.40 7.83 -7.63
N PRO A 152 -9.09 7.66 -7.36
CA PRO A 152 -8.41 6.42 -6.96
C PRO A 152 -8.84 5.99 -5.55
N PHE A 153 -8.81 4.68 -5.28
CA PHE A 153 -9.14 4.09 -3.98
C PHE A 153 -7.91 3.40 -3.38
N LEU A 154 -7.26 4.05 -2.41
CA LEU A 154 -6.08 3.55 -1.71
C LEU A 154 -6.39 3.30 -0.24
N VAL A 155 -6.32 2.04 0.17
CA VAL A 155 -6.31 1.63 1.58
C VAL A 155 -4.87 1.47 2.07
N MET A 156 -4.54 2.18 3.15
CA MET A 156 -3.38 1.90 3.99
C MET A 156 -3.89 1.36 5.33
N ALA A 157 -3.70 0.07 5.57
CA ALA A 157 -4.00 -0.55 6.85
C ALA A 157 -2.76 -0.52 7.75
N THR A 158 -2.92 -0.36 9.05
CA THR A 158 -1.81 -0.43 10.01
C THR A 158 -1.96 -1.63 10.94
N GLN A 159 -0.82 -2.19 11.33
CA GLN A 159 -0.72 -3.16 12.42
C GLN A 159 0.33 -2.69 13.41
N ASN A 160 0.03 -2.82 14.70
CA ASN A 160 0.99 -2.58 15.76
C ASN A 160 1.55 -3.93 16.22
N PRO A 161 2.86 -4.20 16.03
CA PRO A 161 3.45 -5.50 16.37
C PRO A 161 3.55 -5.76 17.88
N ILE A 162 3.42 -4.73 18.73
CA ILE A 162 3.65 -4.83 20.18
C ILE A 162 2.39 -5.24 20.95
N GLU A 163 1.20 -4.89 20.46
CA GLU A 163 -0.06 -5.21 21.12
C GLU A 163 -0.53 -6.60 20.72
N GLN A 164 -0.42 -7.57 21.63
CA GLN A 164 -0.89 -8.94 21.41
C GLN A 164 -2.26 -9.21 22.04
N GLU A 165 -2.62 -8.51 23.12
CA GLU A 165 -3.91 -8.70 23.80
C GLU A 165 -5.09 -8.13 23.00
N GLY A 166 -6.13 -8.95 22.83
CA GLY A 166 -7.35 -8.52 22.14
C GLY A 166 -7.18 -8.32 20.63
N THR A 167 -6.17 -8.96 20.02
CA THR A 167 -5.94 -8.89 18.58
C THR A 167 -6.40 -10.13 17.83
N TYR A 168 -6.84 -9.90 16.60
CA TYR A 168 -7.27 -10.87 15.60
C TYR A 168 -6.29 -10.77 14.43
N PRO A 169 -5.27 -11.65 14.36
CA PRO A 169 -4.30 -11.60 13.27
C PRO A 169 -5.01 -11.81 11.94
N LEU A 170 -4.56 -11.09 10.91
CA LEU A 170 -5.05 -11.29 9.56
C LEU A 170 -4.54 -12.65 9.06
N PRO A 171 -5.44 -13.56 8.62
CA PRO A 171 -5.04 -14.77 7.92
C PRO A 171 -4.19 -14.45 6.69
N GLU A 172 -3.34 -15.38 6.30
CA GLU A 172 -2.33 -15.23 5.24
C GLU A 172 -2.99 -14.89 3.90
N ALA A 173 -4.11 -15.55 3.58
CA ALA A 173 -4.92 -15.26 2.40
C ALA A 173 -5.49 -13.83 2.39
N GLN A 174 -5.66 -13.20 3.56
CA GLN A 174 -6.09 -11.82 3.69
C GLN A 174 -4.93 -10.85 3.51
N VAL A 175 -3.79 -11.15 4.12
CA VAL A 175 -2.56 -10.37 4.00
C VAL A 175 -2.06 -10.34 2.54
N ASP A 176 -2.19 -11.44 1.80
CA ASP A 176 -1.83 -11.53 0.37
C ASP A 176 -2.60 -10.55 -0.54
N ARG A 177 -3.75 -10.02 -0.10
CA ARG A 177 -4.51 -8.99 -0.83
C ARG A 177 -3.84 -7.61 -0.81
N PHE A 178 -2.95 -7.35 0.13
CA PHE A 178 -2.16 -6.11 0.14
C PHE A 178 -0.99 -6.22 -0.84
N MET A 179 -0.81 -5.21 -1.69
CA MET A 179 0.30 -5.18 -2.64
C MET A 179 1.63 -5.15 -1.90
N LEU A 180 1.74 -4.23 -0.93
CA LEU A 180 2.95 -3.96 -0.16
C LEU A 180 2.71 -4.20 1.33
N LYS A 181 3.63 -4.87 2.02
CA LYS A 181 3.80 -4.78 3.48
C LYS A 181 5.05 -3.95 3.78
N VAL A 182 4.84 -2.75 4.31
CA VAL A 182 5.90 -1.78 4.60
C VAL A 182 6.17 -1.79 6.09
N VAL A 183 7.40 -2.16 6.47
CA VAL A 183 7.86 -2.11 7.87
C VAL A 183 8.57 -0.77 8.09
N ILE A 184 8.15 -0.03 9.11
CA ILE A 184 8.72 1.28 9.46
C ILE A 184 9.35 1.23 10.85
N ASN A 185 10.62 1.63 10.89
CA ASN A 185 11.39 1.77 12.11
C ASN A 185 11.40 3.22 12.64
N TYR A 186 11.88 3.39 13.87
CA TYR A 186 12.09 4.72 14.44
C TYR A 186 13.01 5.58 13.56
N PRO A 187 12.75 6.90 13.47
CA PRO A 187 13.61 7.81 12.73
C PRO A 187 15.02 7.85 13.33
N LYS A 188 16.00 8.24 12.53
CA LYS A 188 17.36 8.47 13.02
C LYS A 188 17.37 9.67 13.97
N LYS A 189 18.33 9.71 14.89
CA LYS A 189 18.49 10.80 15.87
C LYS A 189 18.44 12.20 15.25
N GLU A 190 19.05 12.40 14.08
CA GLU A 190 19.03 13.72 13.40
C GLU A 190 17.65 14.05 12.81
N GLU A 191 16.92 13.06 12.29
CA GLU A 191 15.55 13.21 11.82
C GLU A 191 14.61 13.50 12.98
N GLU A 192 14.79 12.81 14.11
CA GLU A 192 14.00 13.01 15.32
C GLU A 192 14.20 14.42 15.93
N LYS A 193 15.43 14.97 15.89
CA LYS A 193 15.67 16.37 16.26
C LYS A 193 14.90 17.36 15.38
N LEU A 194 14.78 17.08 14.08
CA LEU A 194 14.00 17.92 13.16
C LEU A 194 12.50 17.81 13.48
N ILE A 195 12.01 16.60 13.74
CA ILE A 195 10.63 16.35 14.19
C ILE A 195 10.34 17.13 15.47
N LEU A 196 11.25 17.07 16.45
CA LEU A 196 11.14 17.82 17.72
C LEU A 196 11.03 19.33 17.45
N ARG A 197 11.95 19.89 16.65
CA ARG A 197 11.95 21.33 16.32
C ARG A 197 10.65 21.76 15.63
N GLN A 198 10.16 20.95 14.69
CA GLN A 198 8.92 21.24 13.96
C GLN A 198 7.69 21.21 14.87
N ASN A 199 7.61 20.26 15.81
CA ASN A 199 6.46 20.14 16.71
C ASN A 199 6.45 21.17 17.84
N ILE A 200 7.62 21.67 18.26
CA ILE A 200 7.72 22.74 19.28
C ILE A 200 7.39 24.11 18.66
N THR A 201 7.70 24.32 17.38
CA THR A 201 7.39 25.58 16.71
C THR A 201 5.89 25.66 16.42
N SER A 202 5.22 26.76 16.77
CA SER A 202 3.76 26.91 16.61
C SER A 202 3.27 26.94 15.14
N THR A 203 4.18 26.94 14.18
CA THR A 203 3.87 26.88 12.74
C THR A 203 3.81 25.44 12.26
N ARG A 204 2.57 24.91 12.15
CA ARG A 204 2.35 23.65 11.44
C ARG A 204 2.57 23.85 9.95
N ALA A 205 3.47 23.05 9.37
CA ALA A 205 3.59 22.97 7.92
C ALA A 205 2.29 22.39 7.35
N VAL A 206 1.74 23.04 6.32
CA VAL A 206 0.54 22.61 5.60
C VAL A 206 0.94 22.33 4.16
N THR A 207 0.48 21.22 3.60
CA THR A 207 0.67 20.91 2.19
C THR A 207 -0.30 21.69 1.31
N ASN A 208 0.16 22.11 0.14
CA ASN A 208 -0.70 22.70 -0.88
C ASN A 208 -1.33 21.60 -1.75
N LYS A 209 -2.51 21.89 -2.28
CA LYS A 209 -3.15 21.10 -3.34
C LYS A 209 -2.42 21.40 -4.65
N VAL A 210 -1.81 20.38 -5.24
CA VAL A 210 -1.00 20.51 -6.46
C VAL A 210 -1.53 19.66 -7.61
N LEU A 211 -2.36 18.66 -7.31
CA LEU A 211 -2.95 17.73 -8.27
C LEU A 211 -4.41 17.48 -7.96
N HIS A 212 -5.11 16.87 -8.92
CA HIS A 212 -6.43 16.30 -8.71
C HIS A 212 -6.42 14.77 -8.88
N PRO A 213 -7.44 14.06 -8.37
CA PRO A 213 -7.54 12.60 -8.50
C PRO A 213 -7.41 12.08 -9.94
N LYS A 214 -7.94 12.83 -10.92
CA LYS A 214 -7.89 12.47 -12.35
C LYS A 214 -6.46 12.42 -12.91
N ASP A 215 -5.54 13.20 -12.35
CA ASP A 215 -4.14 13.22 -12.80
C ASP A 215 -3.44 11.91 -12.41
N ILE A 216 -3.78 11.37 -11.24
CA ILE A 216 -3.31 10.06 -10.79
C ILE A 216 -3.84 8.94 -11.70
N LEU A 217 -5.11 9.00 -12.11
CA LEU A 217 -5.69 8.00 -13.01
C LEU A 217 -4.96 7.97 -14.36
N LYS A 218 -4.65 9.14 -14.94
CA LYS A 218 -3.83 9.23 -16.15
C LYS A 218 -2.42 8.68 -15.93
N ALA A 219 -1.80 8.99 -14.78
CA ALA A 219 -0.48 8.47 -14.46
C ALA A 219 -0.46 6.93 -14.36
N ARG A 220 -1.51 6.32 -13.79
CA ARG A 220 -1.67 4.85 -13.73
C ARG A 220 -1.68 4.21 -15.12
N GLU A 221 -2.34 4.83 -16.10
CA GLU A 221 -2.35 4.35 -17.48
C GLU A 221 -0.94 4.33 -18.09
N ILE A 222 -0.15 5.36 -17.82
CA ILE A 222 1.24 5.47 -18.29
C ILE A 222 2.14 4.47 -17.58
N VAL A 223 1.98 4.30 -16.27
CA VAL A 223 2.72 3.29 -15.48
C VAL A 223 2.53 1.89 -16.05
N ARG A 224 1.31 1.55 -16.50
CA ARG A 224 1.05 0.25 -17.16
C ARG A 224 1.82 0.08 -18.48
N GLN A 225 2.08 1.18 -19.19
CA GLN A 225 2.83 1.20 -20.45
C GLN A 225 4.35 1.09 -20.26
N VAL A 226 4.87 1.29 -19.04
CA VAL A 226 6.30 1.08 -18.75
C VAL A 226 6.73 -0.30 -19.21
N TYR A 227 7.81 -0.34 -19.99
CA TYR A 227 8.30 -1.54 -20.63
C TYR A 227 8.87 -2.53 -19.60
N LEU A 228 8.51 -3.79 -19.75
CA LEU A 228 9.02 -4.91 -18.97
C LEU A 228 9.59 -5.92 -19.98
N ASP A 229 10.89 -6.15 -19.90
CA ASP A 229 11.57 -7.10 -20.79
C ASP A 229 11.33 -8.54 -20.30
N GLU A 230 11.31 -9.51 -21.22
CA GLU A 230 11.13 -10.94 -20.93
C GLU A 230 12.14 -11.46 -19.89
N LYS A 231 13.38 -10.93 -19.89
CA LYS A 231 14.38 -11.30 -18.87
C LYS A 231 13.99 -10.85 -17.47
N ILE A 232 13.30 -9.71 -17.35
CA ILE A 232 12.78 -9.23 -16.07
C ILE A 232 11.57 -10.06 -15.66
N GLU A 233 10.71 -10.45 -16.60
CA GLU A 233 9.59 -11.37 -16.33
C GLU A 233 10.11 -12.69 -15.76
N ASN A 234 11.12 -13.30 -16.40
CA ASN A 234 11.79 -14.51 -15.90
C ASN A 234 12.41 -14.29 -14.51
N TYR A 235 13.08 -13.15 -14.30
CA TYR A 235 13.65 -12.83 -12.99
C TYR A 235 12.59 -12.72 -11.89
N ILE A 236 11.43 -12.11 -12.18
CA ILE A 236 10.30 -12.05 -11.25
C ILE A 236 9.77 -13.46 -10.94
N THR A 237 9.60 -14.29 -11.97
CA THR A 237 9.09 -15.66 -11.76
C THR A 237 10.09 -16.50 -10.99
N ASP A 238 11.40 -16.36 -11.24
CA ASP A 238 12.45 -17.06 -10.52
C ASP A 238 12.42 -16.72 -9.02
N ILE A 239 12.28 -15.44 -8.65
CA ILE A 239 12.13 -15.03 -7.24
C ILE A 239 10.92 -15.71 -6.59
N VAL A 240 9.78 -15.70 -7.29
CA VAL A 240 8.53 -16.26 -6.74
C VAL A 240 8.62 -17.78 -6.64
N PHE A 241 9.18 -18.46 -7.63
CA PHE A 241 9.34 -19.91 -7.60
C PHE A 241 10.43 -20.36 -6.63
N ALA A 242 11.48 -19.58 -6.41
CA ALA A 242 12.47 -19.85 -5.36
C ALA A 242 11.84 -19.88 -3.97
N SER A 243 10.79 -19.08 -3.72
CA SER A 243 10.03 -19.16 -2.46
C SER A 243 9.14 -20.41 -2.33
N ARG A 244 8.85 -21.11 -3.44
CA ARG A 244 7.97 -22.31 -3.45
C ARG A 244 8.76 -23.61 -3.53
N TYR A 245 9.85 -23.59 -4.29
CA TYR A 245 10.70 -24.72 -4.62
C TYR A 245 12.17 -24.35 -4.44
N PRO A 246 12.61 -23.97 -3.22
CA PRO A 246 13.96 -23.45 -2.99
C PRO A 246 15.07 -24.43 -3.41
N SER A 247 14.81 -25.74 -3.33
CA SER A 247 15.75 -26.79 -3.77
C SER A 247 16.08 -26.72 -5.28
N GLU A 248 15.14 -26.30 -6.14
CA GLU A 248 15.37 -26.11 -7.58
C GLU A 248 16.30 -24.92 -7.89
N PHE A 249 16.47 -24.00 -6.93
CA PHE A 249 17.26 -22.77 -7.05
C PHE A 249 18.57 -22.81 -6.24
N HIS A 250 19.02 -24.00 -5.84
CA HIS A 250 20.21 -24.19 -4.98
C HIS A 250 20.09 -23.55 -3.59
N LEU A 251 18.86 -23.43 -3.07
CA LEU A 251 18.51 -22.85 -1.77
C LEU A 251 17.94 -23.88 -0.80
N SER A 252 18.38 -25.14 -0.89
CA SER A 252 17.84 -26.26 -0.09
C SER A 252 17.90 -26.05 1.44
N GLN A 253 18.77 -25.16 1.91
CA GLN A 253 18.84 -24.74 3.32
C GLN A 253 17.53 -24.11 3.83
N PHE A 254 16.72 -23.51 2.96
CA PHE A 254 15.45 -22.87 3.32
C PHE A 254 14.22 -23.77 3.09
N GLU A 255 14.39 -24.97 2.53
CA GLU A 255 13.27 -25.86 2.17
C GLU A 255 12.42 -26.26 3.37
N ASN A 256 13.04 -26.58 4.51
CA ASN A 256 12.34 -26.91 5.75
C ASN A 256 11.95 -25.67 6.57
N MET A 257 12.30 -24.47 6.10
CA MET A 257 11.99 -23.20 6.78
C MET A 257 10.75 -22.52 6.22
N ILE A 258 10.33 -22.89 4.99
CA ILE A 258 9.19 -22.31 4.30
C ILE A 258 7.99 -23.27 4.37
N SER A 259 6.93 -22.84 5.05
CA SER A 259 5.65 -23.55 5.12
C SER A 259 4.84 -23.41 3.81
N TYR A 260 4.83 -22.21 3.23
CA TYR A 260 4.30 -21.96 1.89
C TYR A 260 4.99 -20.76 1.24
N GLY A 261 5.12 -20.83 -0.08
CA GLY A 261 5.70 -19.76 -0.89
C GLY A 261 4.69 -18.73 -1.40
N ALA A 262 5.20 -17.69 -2.03
CA ALA A 262 4.40 -16.55 -2.47
C ALA A 262 3.39 -16.91 -3.57
N SER A 263 2.19 -16.32 -3.53
CA SER A 263 1.11 -16.58 -4.50
C SER A 263 1.39 -15.96 -5.88
N PRO A 264 0.63 -16.27 -6.95
CA PRO A 264 0.74 -15.56 -8.23
C PRO A 264 0.53 -14.04 -8.14
N ARG A 265 -0.14 -13.55 -7.08
CA ARG A 265 -0.25 -12.10 -6.82
C ARG A 265 1.11 -11.47 -6.59
N ALA A 266 2.09 -12.22 -6.07
CA ALA A 266 3.45 -11.75 -5.89
C ALA A 266 4.09 -11.35 -7.22
N SER A 267 3.99 -12.21 -8.25
CA SER A 267 4.55 -11.92 -9.59
C SER A 267 3.91 -10.66 -10.20
N ILE A 268 2.58 -10.55 -10.11
CA ILE A 268 1.83 -9.39 -10.61
C ILE A 268 2.24 -8.11 -9.86
N ASN A 269 2.31 -8.18 -8.52
CA ASN A 269 2.64 -7.04 -7.69
C ASN A 269 4.10 -6.61 -7.81
N LEU A 270 5.05 -7.54 -7.98
CA LEU A 270 6.44 -7.23 -8.30
C LEU A 270 6.53 -6.45 -9.62
N ALA A 271 5.85 -6.92 -10.66
CA ALA A 271 5.85 -6.26 -11.96
C ALA A 271 5.22 -4.85 -11.88
N LEU A 272 4.04 -4.72 -11.27
CA LEU A 272 3.34 -3.43 -11.16
C LEU A 272 4.09 -2.44 -10.26
N ALA A 273 4.60 -2.90 -9.10
CA ALA A 273 5.37 -2.07 -8.19
C ALA A 273 6.68 -1.61 -8.84
N ALA A 274 7.37 -2.47 -9.58
CA ALA A 274 8.60 -2.10 -10.28
C ALA A 274 8.36 -1.15 -11.46
N LYS A 275 7.26 -1.30 -12.20
CA LYS A 275 6.84 -0.31 -13.20
C LYS A 275 6.57 1.05 -12.58
N ALA A 276 5.84 1.08 -11.46
CA ALA A 276 5.60 2.31 -10.71
C ALA A 276 6.92 2.91 -10.18
N TYR A 277 7.83 2.07 -9.66
CA TYR A 277 9.15 2.50 -9.21
C TYR A 277 9.98 3.10 -10.34
N ALA A 278 10.06 2.43 -11.50
CA ALA A 278 10.74 2.95 -12.69
C ALA A 278 10.15 4.29 -13.15
N PHE A 279 8.82 4.43 -13.14
CA PHE A 279 8.13 5.69 -13.42
C PHE A 279 8.55 6.81 -12.44
N LEU A 280 8.61 6.52 -11.14
CA LEU A 280 9.11 7.47 -10.12
C LEU A 280 10.58 7.85 -10.34
N LYS A 281 11.37 6.95 -10.94
CA LYS A 281 12.76 7.21 -11.38
C LYS A 281 12.86 7.78 -12.80
N ARG A 282 11.73 8.19 -13.40
CA ARG A 282 11.62 8.78 -14.75
C ARG A 282 12.14 7.88 -15.87
N ARG A 283 11.96 6.57 -15.71
CA ARG A 283 12.31 5.57 -16.72
C ARG A 283 11.05 4.90 -17.25
N GLY A 284 11.02 4.72 -18.57
CA GLY A 284 10.01 3.97 -19.31
C GLY A 284 10.32 2.50 -19.48
N TYR A 285 11.28 1.98 -18.73
CA TYR A 285 11.61 0.56 -18.69
C TYR A 285 12.06 0.15 -17.28
N VAL A 286 11.76 -1.09 -16.92
CA VAL A 286 12.16 -1.70 -15.65
C VAL A 286 13.56 -2.29 -15.76
N ILE A 287 14.36 -2.14 -14.70
CA ILE A 287 15.68 -2.79 -14.54
C ILE A 287 15.68 -3.73 -13.33
N PRO A 288 16.61 -4.69 -13.21
CA PRO A 288 16.64 -5.63 -12.07
C PRO A 288 16.70 -4.96 -10.70
N GLU A 289 17.33 -3.78 -10.61
CA GLU A 289 17.39 -2.97 -9.38
C GLU A 289 16.00 -2.52 -8.91
N ASP A 290 15.04 -2.30 -9.82
CA ASP A 290 13.68 -1.90 -9.47
C ASP A 290 12.94 -3.04 -8.79
N ILE A 291 13.13 -4.27 -9.30
CA ILE A 291 12.58 -5.48 -8.69
C ILE A 291 13.14 -5.64 -7.28
N ARG A 292 14.46 -5.52 -7.12
CA ARG A 292 15.13 -5.62 -5.81
C ARG A 292 14.68 -4.54 -4.83
N ALA A 293 14.43 -3.32 -5.32
CA ALA A 293 13.97 -2.21 -4.49
C ALA A 293 12.57 -2.44 -3.88
N VAL A 294 11.70 -3.17 -4.59
CA VAL A 294 10.33 -3.45 -4.12
C VAL A 294 10.15 -4.88 -3.59
N ALA A 295 11.16 -5.75 -3.75
CA ALA A 295 11.06 -7.18 -3.45
C ALA A 295 10.64 -7.44 -2.00
N TYR A 296 11.31 -6.83 -1.03
CA TYR A 296 10.97 -7.01 0.39
C TYR A 296 9.53 -6.58 0.69
N ASP A 297 9.11 -5.40 0.23
CA ASP A 297 7.76 -4.90 0.48
C ASP A 297 6.68 -5.79 -0.16
N VAL A 298 6.97 -6.43 -1.30
CA VAL A 298 6.03 -7.33 -1.97
C VAL A 298 6.09 -8.75 -1.39
N MET A 299 7.25 -9.27 -1.01
CA MET A 299 7.43 -10.69 -0.71
C MET A 299 7.30 -11.04 0.78
N ARG A 300 7.68 -10.15 1.69
CA ARG A 300 7.86 -10.48 3.12
C ARG A 300 6.61 -11.04 3.81
N HIS A 301 5.43 -10.70 3.32
CA HIS A 301 4.14 -11.15 3.85
C HIS A 301 3.50 -12.29 3.06
N ARG A 302 4.24 -12.84 2.10
CA ARG A 302 3.81 -13.91 1.20
C ARG A 302 4.62 -15.19 1.37
N ILE A 303 5.61 -15.18 2.26
CA ILE A 303 6.42 -16.35 2.61
C ILE A 303 6.01 -16.72 4.04
N GLY A 304 5.37 -17.88 4.17
CA GLY A 304 5.02 -18.45 5.46
C GLY A 304 6.16 -19.27 6.01
N LEU A 305 6.50 -19.07 7.27
CA LEU A 305 7.56 -19.81 7.95
C LEU A 305 7.02 -21.09 8.59
N THR A 306 7.88 -22.10 8.72
CA THR A 306 7.60 -23.27 9.57
C THR A 306 7.82 -22.91 11.04
N TYR A 307 7.24 -23.71 11.94
CA TYR A 307 7.42 -23.51 13.38
C TYR A 307 8.90 -23.62 13.79
N GLU A 308 9.63 -24.51 13.13
CA GLU A 308 11.07 -24.69 13.31
C GLU A 308 11.85 -23.43 12.94
N ALA A 309 11.52 -22.78 11.81
CA ALA A 309 12.15 -21.54 11.39
C ALA A 309 11.90 -20.39 12.39
N GLU A 310 10.67 -20.28 12.89
CA GLU A 310 10.33 -19.30 13.93
C GLU A 310 11.12 -19.56 15.23
N ALA A 311 11.28 -20.83 15.63
CA ALA A 311 12.07 -21.21 16.80
C ALA A 311 13.57 -20.89 16.65
N GLU A 312 14.09 -20.93 15.43
CA GLU A 312 15.46 -20.52 15.09
C GLU A 312 15.62 -18.99 14.93
N ASN A 313 14.54 -18.21 15.11
CA ASN A 313 14.48 -16.76 14.87
C ASN A 313 14.79 -16.35 13.43
N VAL A 314 14.53 -17.23 12.46
CA VAL A 314 14.58 -16.90 11.03
C VAL A 314 13.34 -16.07 10.70
N THR A 315 13.52 -15.01 9.93
CA THR A 315 12.42 -14.18 9.43
C THR A 315 12.21 -14.36 7.93
N SER A 316 11.03 -13.99 7.43
CA SER A 316 10.77 -13.97 5.98
C SER A 316 11.60 -12.93 5.22
N GLU A 317 12.36 -12.07 5.92
CA GLU A 317 13.32 -11.15 5.32
C GLU A 317 14.71 -11.77 5.18
N ASP A 318 15.03 -12.80 5.97
CA ASP A 318 16.28 -13.56 5.86
C ASP A 318 16.25 -14.55 4.68
N ILE A 319 15.04 -15.00 4.33
CA ILE A 319 14.72 -15.90 3.19
C ILE A 319 14.57 -15.08 1.91
#